data_AF-A0A9P6BC64-F1
#
_entry.id   AF-A0A9P6BC64-F1
#
_cell.length_a   1.000
_cell.length_b   1.000
_cell.length_c   1.000
_cell.angle_alpha   90.00
_cell.angle_beta   90.00
_cell.angle_gamma   90.00
#
_symmetry.space_group_name_H-M   'P 1'
#
loop_
_entity.id
_entity.type
_entity.pdbx_description
1 polymer ?
#
loop_
_entity_poly.entity_id
_entity_poly.type
_entity_poly.pdbx_seq_one_letter_code
_entity_poly.pdbx_strand_id
1 'polypeptide(L)' 'KAKWTDSDRAEMLQILLSEQVEGNQSETGWKSGVYAHVAVALNKILSKGGSKNTEPVRNQYSKVYLV' A
#
# COMPACT_ATOMS: atom_id res chain seq x y z
N LYS A 1 16.33 -5.93 1.04
CA LYS A 1 15.01 -5.39 1.48
C LYS A 1 14.56 -4.35 0.48
N ALA A 2 13.26 -4.33 0.12
CA ALA A 2 12.74 -3.29 -0.76
C ALA A 2 13.01 -1.90 -0.15
N LYS A 3 13.53 -0.96 -0.93
CA LYS A 3 13.68 0.44 -0.51
C LYS A 3 12.36 1.17 -0.78
N TRP A 4 11.89 1.92 0.22
CA TRP A 4 10.69 2.73 0.12
C TRP A 4 11.07 4.16 -0.24
N THR A 5 10.66 4.60 -1.42
CA THR A 5 10.79 5.98 -1.86
C THR A 5 9.54 6.79 -1.50
N ASP A 6 9.61 8.12 -1.58
CA ASP A 6 8.43 8.96 -1.38
C ASP A 6 7.39 8.75 -2.48
N SER A 7 7.82 8.47 -3.72
CA SER A 7 6.92 8.09 -4.82
C SER A 7 6.16 6.80 -4.50
N ASP A 8 6.82 5.80 -3.91
CA ASP A 8 6.13 4.56 -3.50
C ASP A 8 5.08 4.82 -2.42
N ARG A 9 5.35 5.75 -1.50
CA ARG A 9 4.42 6.11 -0.42
C ARG A 9 3.23 6.90 -0.96
N ALA A 10 3.46 7.82 -1.90
CA ALA A 10 2.41 8.59 -2.55
C ALA A 10 1.48 7.68 -3.36
N GLU A 11 2.03 6.78 -4.16
CA GLU A 11 1.25 5.80 -4.93
C GLU A 11 0.44 4.88 -4.01
N MET A 12 1.08 4.35 -2.96
CA MET A 12 0.39 3.53 -1.96
C MET A 12 -0.81 4.26 -1.34
N LEU A 13 -0.63 5.53 -0.95
CA LEU A 13 -1.72 6.34 -0.41
C LEU A 13 -2.82 6.58 -1.43
N GLN A 14 -2.47 6.89 -2.67
CA GLN A 14 -3.46 7.14 -3.73
C GLN A 14 -4.36 5.92 -3.95
N ILE A 15 -3.77 4.72 -4.00
CA ILE A 15 -4.53 3.47 -4.15
C ILE A 15 -5.42 3.23 -2.92
N LEU A 16 -4.88 3.40 -1.72
CA LEU A 16 -5.65 3.22 -0.48
C LEU A 16 -6.82 4.21 -0.40
N LEU A 17 -6.64 5.47 -0.81
CA LEU A 17 -7.74 6.44 -0.87
C LEU A 17 -8.82 6.02 -1.88
N SER A 18 -8.44 5.47 -3.03
CA SER A 18 -9.42 4.91 -3.99
C SER A 18 -10.20 3.75 -3.36
N GLU A 19 -9.51 2.83 -2.70
CA GLU A 19 -10.12 1.70 -2.00
C GLU A 19 -11.05 2.15 -0.85
N GLN A 20 -10.73 3.27 -0.19
CA GLN A 20 -11.58 3.86 0.83
C GLN A 20 -12.88 4.38 0.23
N VAL A 21 -12.81 5.08 -0.91
CA VAL A 21 -13.99 5.57 -1.64
C VAL A 21 -14.86 4.40 -2.12
N GLU A 22 -14.26 3.27 -2.47
CA GLU A 22 -14.95 2.03 -2.83
C GLU A 22 -15.54 1.28 -1.62
N GLY A 23 -15.36 1.79 -0.39
CA GLY A 23 -15.89 1.18 0.83
C GLY A 23 -15.15 -0.10 1.23
N ASN A 24 -13.87 -0.22 0.85
CA ASN A 24 -13.01 -1.34 1.24
C ASN A 24 -12.24 -1.08 2.56
N GLN A 25 -12.52 0.04 3.23
CA GLN A 25 -12.11 0.32 4.59
C GLN A 25 -13.30 0.26 5.55
N SER A 26 -13.18 -0.51 6.62
CA SER A 26 -14.09 -0.53 7.77
C SER A 26 -13.43 0.15 8.99
N GLU A 27 -14.21 0.32 10.06
CA GLU A 27 -13.73 0.78 11.37
C GLU A 27 -12.61 -0.10 11.96
N THR A 28 -12.56 -1.37 11.54
CA THR A 28 -11.59 -2.36 12.02
C THR A 28 -10.37 -2.51 11.08
N GLY A 29 -10.34 -1.80 9.95
CA GLY A 29 -9.22 -1.79 9.01
C GLY A 29 -9.62 -2.03 7.55
N TRP A 30 -8.67 -2.50 6.74
CA TRP A 30 -8.89 -2.75 5.31
C TRP A 30 -9.40 -4.17 5.05
N LYS A 31 -10.31 -4.32 4.07
CA LYS A 31 -10.77 -5.64 3.60
C LYS A 31 -9.61 -6.49 3.10
N SER A 32 -9.80 -7.81 3.16
CA SER A 32 -8.85 -8.77 2.61
C SER A 32 -8.60 -8.49 1.13
N GLY A 33 -7.33 -8.36 0.74
CA GLY A 33 -6.92 -8.15 -0.65
C GLY A 33 -6.50 -6.72 -1.00
N VAL A 34 -6.89 -5.70 -0.22
CA VAL A 34 -6.50 -4.29 -0.48
C VAL A 34 -4.98 -4.16 -0.54
N TYR A 35 -4.25 -4.67 0.46
CA TYR A 35 -2.79 -4.62 0.46
C TYR A 35 -2.14 -5.44 -0.66
N ALA A 36 -2.82 -6.49 -1.15
CA ALA A 36 -2.34 -7.27 -2.29
C ALA A 36 -2.52 -6.48 -3.59
N HIS A 37 -3.64 -5.77 -3.74
CA HIS A 37 -3.87 -4.88 -4.87
C HIS A 37 -2.83 -3.75 -4.91
N VAL A 38 -2.57 -3.11 -3.76
CA VAL A 38 -1.51 -2.10 -3.62
C VAL A 38 -0.15 -2.67 -4.01
N ALA A 39 0.21 -3.87 -3.54
CA ALA A 39 1.46 -4.53 -3.91
C ALA A 39 1.57 -4.75 -5.43
N VAL A 40 0.50 -5.22 -6.08
CA VAL A 40 0.45 -5.42 -7.53
C VAL A 40 0.66 -4.10 -8.28
N ALA A 41 -0.02 -3.03 -7.87
CA ALA A 41 0.10 -1.72 -8.50
C ALA A 41 1.51 -1.12 -8.34
N LEU A 42 2.08 -1.18 -7.14
CA LEU A 42 3.45 -0.71 -6.85
C LEU A 42 4.53 -1.50 -7.60
N ASN A 43 4.26 -2.74 -8.01
CA ASN A 43 5.19 -3.53 -8.81
C ASN A 43 5.03 -3.30 -10.33
N LYS A 44 3.88 -2.80 -10.79
CA LYS A 44 3.68 -2.39 -12.20
C LYS A 44 4.47 -1.12 -12.52
N ILE A 45 4.54 -0.20 -11.58
CA ILE A 45 5.31 1.04 -11.69
C ILE A 45 6.71 0.71 -11.17
N LEU A 46 7.63 0.34 -12.06
CA LEU A 46 9.03 -0.06 -11.77
C LEU A 46 9.58 0.58 -10.48
N SER A 47 9.52 -0.17 -9.38
CA SER A 47 9.90 0.36 -8.08
C SER A 47 11.42 0.43 -8.04
N LYS A 48 11.98 1.64 -8.04
CA LYS A 48 13.42 1.92 -7.91
C LYS A 48 14.08 1.34 -6.63
N GLY A 49 13.32 0.57 -5.85
CA GLY A 49 13.74 -0.10 -4.62
C GLY A 49 13.49 -1.60 -4.58
N GLY A 50 12.99 -2.24 -5.63
CA GLY A 50 12.70 -3.67 -5.68
C GLY A 50 11.25 -4.04 -5.32
N SER A 51 10.87 -5.30 -5.60
CA SER A 51 9.50 -5.80 -5.49
C SER A 51 8.93 -5.68 -4.08
N LYS A 52 7.68 -5.22 -3.99
CA LYS A 52 6.91 -5.04 -2.75
C LYS A 52 5.83 -6.10 -2.67
N ASN A 53 5.85 -6.88 -1.59
CA ASN A 53 4.81 -7.88 -1.30
C ASN A 53 3.78 -7.31 -0.31
N THR A 54 2.64 -7.98 -0.18
CA THR A 54 1.51 -7.59 0.67
C THR A 54 1.90 -7.23 2.11
N GLU A 55 2.73 -8.05 2.75
CA GLU A 55 3.15 -7.85 4.14
C GLU A 55 4.05 -6.60 4.32
N PRO A 56 5.11 -6.39 3.52
CA PRO A 56 5.85 -5.12 3.50
C PRO A 56 4.97 -3.89 3.32
N VAL A 57 3.96 -3.95 2.44
CA VAL A 57 3.01 -2.83 2.22
C VAL A 57 2.20 -2.54 3.48
N ARG A 58 1.61 -3.58 4.09
CA ARG A 58 0.87 -3.43 5.35
C ARG A 58 1.74 -2.84 6.46
N ASN A 59 2.96 -3.35 6.64
CA ASN A 59 3.88 -2.86 7.65
C ASN A 59 4.29 -1.39 7.42
N GLN A 60 4.50 -1.01 6.16
CA GLN A 60 4.82 0.37 5.80
C GLN A 60 3.64 1.31 6.07
N TYR A 61 2.42 0.89 5.76
CA TYR A 61 1.22 1.66 6.08
C TYR A 61 1.08 1.88 7.59
N SER A 62 1.15 0.82 8.39
CA SER A 62 1.05 0.92 9.85
C SER A 62 2.12 1.82 10.47
N LYS A 63 3.36 1.76 9.98
CA LYS A 63 4.47 2.58 10.50
C LYS A 63 4.29 4.08 10.25
N VAL A 64 3.67 4.44 9.13
CA VAL A 64 3.62 5.85 8.69
C VAL A 64 2.28 6.51 9.03
N TYR A 65 1.18 5.76 9.06
CA TYR A 65 -0.18 6.33 9.06
C TYR A 65 -1.07 5.88 10.22
N LEU A 66 -0.64 4.96 11.07
CA LEU A 66 -1.39 4.51 12.26
C LEU A 66 -0.70 4.87 13.59
N VAL A 67 0.18 5.88 13.57
CA VAL A 67 0.86 6.40 14.78
C VAL A 67 -0.11 7.18 15.65
#